data_AF-A0A7W4JVK8-F1
#
_entry.id   AF-A0A7W4JVK8-F1
#
_cell.length_a   1.000
_cell.length_b   1.000
_cell.length_c   1.000
_cell.angle_alpha   90.00
_cell.angle_beta   90.00
_cell.angle_gamma   90.00
#
_symmetry.space_group_name_H-M   'P 1'
#
loop_
_entity.id
_entity.type
_entity.pdbx_description
1 polymer ?
#
loop_
_entity_poly.entity_id
_entity_poly.type
_entity_poly.pdbx_seq_one_letter_code
_entity_poly.pdbx_strand_id
1 'polypeptide(L)'
;MTTQIYIAMHKDTANLPGRAFVPIQVGRADSHRTICEIGDDTGDNISAKNASFCELTALYWIWRNTSGQGHVGLFHYRRHLNFSGRTYRENEWGVVDYPCLDESYINANALTDEHVDALGATYDMILPRRWDVRQAGSRTMWDHYQKGSAHRAADYDAAIGILTRKYPDYARFVAPVNADRSGYFTNIFVMRRDIFDEYCSWIFDILFDLEKEIDLASYSLQETRVFGYISEWLFNIFVMKYRSDHPDTKVKELERTLILDPAPRARIAPVFSTNTVPVVLAFNNNFVPYAGACIQSILNCAKDHFNYDLIVINDDISDYNKSLIQGLAGGSSNVSIRFVNPRGYFADFDLKTHMHFSKETYYRLSIPEIFENYGKILYIDADMIVRRDLADLLAVDLCGKAVGAVRDCVMTGFRKFGTLALAACGGQEAEAYVARYLGLADPDGYFQAGILIFDLQRMPVDIKGRIRAAFQRRPTYWFLDQDILNVAFQGHVHYLDMRWNVFHGNGNVESFFKNLPLSTWKEYENARKDPYVVHFAGEQKPWLWPSTDFAECFWTVLRQTPWYETTLLACMERYRQRRRRRAVKVSSKIVLKKIADRTAPVGTRRRGLLRRLYRTATSR
;
A
#
# COMPACT_ATOMS: atom_id res chain seq x y z
N MET A 1 31.78 9.82 -22.71
CA MET A 1 31.09 10.99 -22.13
C MET A 1 30.07 10.46 -21.15
N THR A 2 30.00 11.01 -19.94
CA THR A 2 29.08 10.52 -18.90
C THR A 2 27.77 11.29 -18.94
N THR A 3 26.65 10.57 -18.96
CA THR A 3 25.32 11.15 -18.78
C THR A 3 24.90 11.03 -17.32
N GLN A 4 24.42 12.11 -16.72
CA GLN A 4 23.81 12.10 -15.40
C GLN A 4 22.40 12.69 -15.45
N ILE A 5 21.44 11.94 -14.93
CA ILE A 5 20.02 12.29 -14.85
C ILE A 5 19.67 12.43 -13.38
N TYR A 6 19.35 13.64 -12.96
CA TYR A 6 18.99 13.93 -11.58
C TYR A 6 17.50 13.63 -11.35
N ILE A 7 17.19 12.91 -10.26
CA ILE A 7 15.82 12.55 -9.88
C ILE A 7 15.37 13.50 -8.78
N ALA A 8 14.50 14.47 -9.10
CA ALA A 8 13.99 15.43 -8.13
C ALA A 8 12.98 14.80 -7.16
N MET A 9 13.33 14.75 -5.87
CA MET A 9 12.57 14.10 -4.80
C MET A 9 12.19 15.08 -3.69
N HIS A 10 10.91 15.11 -3.30
CA HIS A 10 10.44 15.83 -2.10
C HIS A 10 9.86 14.89 -1.03
N LYS A 11 9.94 13.57 -1.27
CA LYS A 11 9.53 12.51 -0.35
C LYS A 11 10.40 11.28 -0.60
N ASP A 12 10.46 10.42 0.40
CA ASP A 12 11.17 9.15 0.30
C ASP A 12 10.48 8.22 -0.72
N THR A 13 11.22 7.74 -1.70
CA THR A 13 10.73 6.94 -2.83
C THR A 13 11.70 5.81 -3.15
N ALA A 14 11.21 4.79 -3.83
CA ALA A 14 12.10 3.83 -4.47
C ALA A 14 13.06 4.56 -5.44
N ASN A 15 14.31 4.09 -5.50
CA ASN A 15 15.36 4.71 -6.32
C ASN A 15 15.63 3.87 -7.57
N LEU A 16 15.95 4.56 -8.67
CA LEU A 16 16.51 3.90 -9.86
C LEU A 16 17.95 3.45 -9.58
N PRO A 17 18.34 2.25 -10.01
CA PRO A 17 19.70 1.75 -9.84
C PRO A 17 20.63 2.31 -10.92
N GLY A 18 21.94 2.31 -10.65
CA GLY A 18 22.97 2.69 -11.62
C GLY A 18 23.56 4.09 -11.36
N ARG A 19 24.69 4.37 -12.00
CA ARG A 19 25.40 5.65 -11.84
C ARG A 19 24.71 6.82 -12.54
N ALA A 20 23.91 6.53 -13.56
CA ALA A 20 23.30 7.54 -14.40
C ALA A 20 22.16 8.26 -13.68
N PHE A 21 21.52 7.64 -12.69
CA PHE A 21 20.39 8.21 -11.97
C PHE A 21 20.83 8.71 -10.60
N VAL A 22 20.79 10.02 -10.41
CA VAL A 22 21.32 10.71 -9.22
C VAL A 22 20.16 11.30 -8.42
N PRO A 23 19.75 10.71 -7.28
CA PRO A 23 18.74 11.29 -6.41
C PRO A 23 19.15 12.69 -5.92
N ILE A 24 18.24 13.67 -6.02
CA ILE A 24 18.42 15.00 -5.42
C ILE A 24 17.16 15.40 -4.65
N GLN A 25 17.34 15.73 -3.37
CA GLN A 25 16.27 16.21 -2.51
C GLN A 25 16.01 17.69 -2.82
N VAL A 26 14.80 18.01 -3.25
CA VAL A 26 14.36 19.38 -3.52
C VAL A 26 13.68 20.01 -2.31
N GLY A 27 13.82 21.32 -2.15
CA GLY A 27 13.28 22.04 -0.99
C GLY A 27 13.87 21.58 0.34
N ARG A 28 15.12 21.07 0.32
CA ARG A 28 15.75 20.53 1.52
C ARG A 28 15.98 21.58 2.60
N ALA A 29 16.17 22.85 2.23
CA ALA A 29 16.33 23.96 3.17
C ALA A 29 15.17 24.10 4.18
N ASP A 30 13.95 23.75 3.76
CA ASP A 30 12.74 23.83 4.60
C ASP A 30 12.31 22.45 5.15
N SER A 31 13.10 21.39 4.94
CA SER A 31 12.76 20.02 5.33
C SER A 31 13.40 19.62 6.66
N HIS A 32 12.60 19.01 7.54
CA HIS A 32 13.10 18.39 8.78
C HIS A 32 13.67 16.97 8.59
N ARG A 33 13.62 16.43 7.36
CA ARG A 33 14.09 15.07 7.04
C ARG A 33 15.03 15.10 5.84
N THR A 34 16.13 14.36 5.93
CA THR A 34 17.00 14.05 4.80
C THR A 34 16.53 12.74 4.16
N ILE A 35 16.20 12.75 2.87
CA ILE A 35 15.71 11.57 2.13
C ILE A 35 16.74 10.99 1.15
N CYS A 36 17.73 11.79 0.73
CA CYS A 36 18.88 11.32 -0.03
C CYS A 36 20.11 12.20 0.26
N GLU A 37 21.28 11.74 -0.16
CA GLU A 37 22.57 12.36 0.16
C GLU A 37 22.67 13.80 -0.39
N ILE A 38 22.35 13.96 -1.68
CA ILE A 38 22.43 15.25 -2.38
C ILE A 38 21.15 16.03 -2.12
N GLY A 39 21.32 17.26 -1.60
CA GLY A 39 20.25 18.24 -1.45
C GLY A 39 20.48 19.44 -2.34
N ASP A 40 19.38 20.04 -2.79
CA ASP A 40 19.40 21.30 -3.55
C ASP A 40 19.73 22.53 -2.69
N ASP A 41 20.12 22.37 -1.43
CA ASP A 41 20.36 23.40 -0.41
C ASP A 41 21.84 23.66 -0.13
N THR A 42 22.73 23.09 -0.93
CA THR A 42 24.19 23.23 -0.80
C THR A 42 24.77 24.11 -1.90
N GLY A 43 25.92 24.75 -1.65
CA GLY A 43 26.56 25.63 -2.63
C GLY A 43 25.67 26.82 -3.04
N ASP A 44 25.72 27.22 -4.31
CA ASP A 44 24.85 28.28 -4.84
C ASP A 44 23.49 27.68 -5.20
N ASN A 45 22.43 28.14 -4.53
CA ASN A 45 21.14 27.47 -4.58
C ASN A 45 19.92 28.38 -4.33
N ILE A 46 18.75 27.83 -4.64
CA ILE A 46 17.43 28.43 -4.41
C ILE A 46 16.47 27.44 -3.72
N SER A 47 16.99 26.54 -2.87
CA SER A 47 16.20 25.47 -2.23
C SER A 47 14.95 25.99 -1.49
N ALA A 48 15.11 27.08 -0.73
CA ALA A 48 14.02 27.74 -0.01
C ALA A 48 12.89 28.28 -0.91
N LYS A 49 13.10 28.32 -2.24
CA LYS A 49 12.08 28.72 -3.22
C LYS A 49 11.29 27.53 -3.79
N ASN A 50 11.50 26.30 -3.31
CA ASN A 50 10.89 25.10 -3.87
C ASN A 50 9.35 25.14 -3.90
N ALA A 51 8.72 25.78 -2.92
CA ALA A 51 7.26 25.93 -2.87
C ALA A 51 6.67 26.63 -4.11
N SER A 52 7.46 27.48 -4.79
CA SER A 52 7.04 28.23 -5.98
C SER A 52 7.78 27.84 -7.27
N PHE A 53 9.06 27.49 -7.17
CA PHE A 53 9.91 27.06 -8.29
C PHE A 53 9.85 25.55 -8.56
N CYS A 54 9.29 24.75 -7.63
CA CYS A 54 9.17 23.29 -7.77
C CYS A 54 10.52 22.64 -8.15
N GLU A 55 10.52 21.65 -9.06
CA GLU A 55 11.72 20.93 -9.51
C GLU A 55 12.78 21.83 -10.18
N LEU A 56 12.49 23.11 -10.48
CA LEU A 56 13.50 24.06 -10.98
C LEU A 56 14.58 24.36 -9.93
N THR A 57 14.30 24.14 -8.65
CA THR A 57 15.31 24.26 -7.59
C THR A 57 16.46 23.23 -7.75
N ALA A 58 16.13 21.98 -8.09
CA ALA A 58 17.13 21.00 -8.52
C ALA A 58 17.83 21.46 -9.80
N LEU A 59 17.09 21.95 -10.79
CA LEU A 59 17.66 22.41 -12.05
C LEU A 59 18.72 23.50 -11.84
N TYR A 60 18.41 24.50 -11.02
CA TYR A 60 19.34 25.57 -10.65
C TYR A 60 20.57 25.03 -9.93
N TRP A 61 20.37 24.15 -8.95
CA TRP A 61 21.46 23.56 -8.20
C TRP A 61 22.41 22.78 -9.11
N ILE A 62 21.88 21.98 -10.03
CA ILE A 62 22.69 21.21 -10.99
C ILE A 62 23.52 22.16 -11.87
N TRP A 63 22.91 23.24 -12.36
CA TRP A 63 23.58 24.27 -13.17
C TRP A 63 24.75 24.92 -12.44
N ARG A 64 24.57 25.29 -11.16
CA ARG A 64 25.58 26.06 -10.43
C ARG A 64 26.64 25.24 -9.72
N ASN A 65 26.36 23.96 -9.41
CA ASN A 65 27.20 23.18 -8.51
C ASN A 65 27.81 21.93 -9.16
N THR A 66 27.50 21.64 -10.42
CA THR A 66 27.99 20.44 -11.11
C THR A 66 28.67 20.78 -12.42
N SER A 67 29.64 19.97 -12.83
CA SER A 67 30.37 20.13 -14.09
C SER A 67 30.95 18.80 -14.57
N GLY A 68 31.38 18.74 -15.83
CA GLY A 68 32.11 17.59 -16.38
C GLY A 68 31.24 16.47 -16.97
N GLN A 69 29.92 16.59 -16.89
CA GLN A 69 29.01 15.69 -17.61
C GLN A 69 28.99 16.00 -19.11
N GLY A 70 28.82 14.97 -19.94
CA GLY A 70 28.51 15.16 -21.37
C GLY A 70 27.05 15.57 -21.57
N HIS A 71 26.15 14.95 -20.79
CA HIS A 71 24.72 15.22 -20.81
C HIS A 71 24.17 15.32 -19.39
N VAL A 72 23.21 16.22 -19.22
CA VAL A 72 22.50 16.46 -17.97
C VAL A 72 21.01 16.25 -18.21
N GLY A 73 20.38 15.49 -17.32
CA GLY A 73 18.94 15.28 -17.32
C GLY A 73 18.28 15.62 -16.00
N LEU A 74 16.99 15.88 -16.07
CA LEU A 74 16.11 16.05 -14.92
C LEU A 74 14.91 15.15 -15.11
N PHE A 75 14.69 14.24 -14.15
CA PHE A 75 13.48 13.44 -14.01
C PHE A 75 12.80 13.80 -12.69
N HIS A 76 11.51 13.47 -12.57
CA HIS A 76 10.78 13.63 -11.32
C HIS A 76 10.75 12.27 -10.62
N TYR A 77 10.63 12.23 -9.29
CA TYR A 77 10.62 10.99 -8.49
C TYR A 77 9.65 9.87 -8.93
N ARG A 78 8.61 10.20 -9.71
CA ARG A 78 7.62 9.24 -10.21
C ARG A 78 7.34 9.35 -11.71
N ARG A 79 8.14 10.12 -12.45
CA ARG A 79 7.98 10.28 -13.91
C ARG A 79 9.34 10.23 -14.57
N HIS A 80 9.49 9.29 -15.49
CA HIS A 80 10.72 9.01 -16.21
C HIS A 80 10.43 8.81 -17.71
N LEU A 81 11.47 8.78 -18.53
CA LEU A 81 11.34 8.46 -19.96
C LEU A 81 11.60 6.97 -20.22
N ASN A 82 10.86 6.40 -21.16
CA ASN A 82 11.07 5.04 -21.64
C ASN A 82 12.23 5.00 -22.65
N PHE A 83 13.37 4.43 -22.25
CA PHE A 83 14.58 4.27 -23.07
C PHE A 83 14.62 2.97 -23.89
N SER A 84 13.64 2.07 -23.72
CA SER A 84 13.67 0.73 -24.35
C SER A 84 13.44 0.73 -25.86
N GLY A 85 12.93 1.82 -26.43
CA GLY A 85 12.47 1.90 -27.82
C GLY A 85 11.17 1.13 -28.10
N ARG A 86 10.60 0.44 -27.11
CA ARG A 86 9.26 -0.17 -27.19
C ARG A 86 8.20 0.91 -27.00
N THR A 87 7.04 0.72 -27.61
CA THR A 87 5.89 1.62 -27.48
C THR A 87 4.84 0.95 -26.60
N TYR A 88 4.33 1.69 -25.63
CA TYR A 88 3.27 1.24 -24.73
C TYR A 88 2.00 2.09 -24.89
N ARG A 89 0.89 1.63 -24.31
CA ARG A 89 -0.36 2.39 -24.34
C ARG A 89 -0.28 3.53 -23.32
N GLU A 90 -0.32 4.77 -23.82
CA GLU A 90 -0.45 5.97 -23.00
C GLU A 90 -1.91 6.18 -22.55
N ASN A 91 -2.10 6.81 -21.39
CA ASN A 91 -3.39 7.31 -20.92
C ASN A 91 -3.73 8.67 -21.55
N GLU A 92 -4.86 9.27 -21.16
CA GLU A 92 -5.34 10.58 -21.67
C GLU A 92 -4.38 11.77 -21.41
N TRP A 93 -3.38 11.58 -20.54
CA TRP A 93 -2.34 12.56 -20.21
C TRP A 93 -1.01 12.29 -20.93
N GLY A 94 -0.98 11.34 -21.89
CA GLY A 94 0.23 11.02 -22.64
C GLY A 94 1.33 10.44 -21.76
N VAL A 95 0.96 9.61 -20.78
CA VAL A 95 1.89 8.85 -19.93
C VAL A 95 1.50 7.38 -19.84
N VAL A 96 2.49 6.51 -19.66
CA VAL A 96 2.33 5.08 -19.44
C VAL A 96 2.32 4.79 -17.94
N ASP A 97 1.21 4.27 -17.42
CA ASP A 97 1.04 4.03 -15.98
C ASP A 97 1.68 2.71 -15.55
N TYR A 98 2.44 2.77 -14.45
CA TYR A 98 3.02 1.62 -13.76
C TYR A 98 2.65 1.65 -12.27
N PRO A 99 2.38 0.49 -11.66
CA PRO A 99 1.89 0.44 -10.29
C PRO A 99 2.95 0.89 -9.27
N CYS A 100 4.21 0.49 -9.46
CA CYS A 100 5.33 0.86 -8.58
C CYS A 100 6.67 0.89 -9.35
N LEU A 101 7.73 1.37 -8.68
CA LEU A 101 9.11 1.28 -9.18
C LEU A 101 9.73 -0.04 -8.71
N ASP A 102 9.85 -1.00 -9.61
CA ASP A 102 10.52 -2.28 -9.36
C ASP A 102 11.38 -2.73 -10.56
N GLU A 103 11.98 -3.92 -10.46
CA GLU A 103 12.82 -4.48 -11.52
C GLU A 103 12.05 -4.66 -12.85
N SER A 104 10.74 -4.96 -12.80
CA SER A 104 9.91 -5.08 -14.00
C SER A 104 9.77 -3.71 -14.69
N TYR A 105 9.49 -2.66 -13.93
CA TYR A 105 9.43 -1.29 -14.42
C TYR A 105 10.76 -0.83 -15.03
N ILE A 106 11.87 -1.08 -14.35
CA ILE A 106 13.23 -0.72 -14.80
C ILE A 106 13.56 -1.43 -16.13
N ASN A 107 13.31 -2.73 -16.20
CA ASN A 107 13.58 -3.54 -17.39
C ASN A 107 12.66 -3.19 -18.56
N ALA A 108 11.37 -2.94 -18.31
CA ALA A 108 10.42 -2.57 -19.35
C ALA A 108 10.78 -1.24 -20.03
N ASN A 109 11.37 -0.31 -19.27
CA ASN A 109 11.73 1.03 -19.74
C ASN A 109 13.22 1.20 -20.05
N ALA A 110 14.01 0.13 -19.94
CA ALA A 110 15.47 0.13 -20.11
C ALA A 110 16.20 1.25 -19.33
N LEU A 111 15.79 1.46 -18.08
CA LEU A 111 16.38 2.47 -17.18
C LEU A 111 17.71 1.97 -16.61
N THR A 112 18.73 1.91 -17.45
CA THR A 112 20.07 1.37 -17.15
C THR A 112 21.16 2.31 -17.65
N ASP A 113 22.34 2.26 -17.03
CA ASP A 113 23.50 3.09 -17.41
C ASP A 113 23.86 2.95 -18.90
N GLU A 114 23.85 1.72 -19.43
CA GLU A 114 24.18 1.42 -20.82
C GLU A 114 23.22 2.12 -21.81
N HIS A 115 21.91 2.02 -21.57
CA HIS A 115 20.92 2.64 -22.46
C HIS A 115 20.94 4.17 -22.37
N VAL A 116 21.18 4.70 -21.17
CA VAL A 116 21.32 6.14 -20.96
C VAL A 116 22.52 6.69 -21.74
N ASP A 117 23.67 6.05 -21.64
CA ASP A 117 24.87 6.48 -22.36
C ASP A 117 24.72 6.30 -23.87
N ALA A 118 24.11 5.21 -24.35
CA ALA A 118 23.88 4.97 -25.77
C ALA A 118 23.00 6.06 -26.41
N LEU A 119 21.95 6.49 -25.70
CA LEU A 119 21.11 7.59 -26.13
C LEU A 119 21.87 8.92 -26.11
N GLY A 120 22.61 9.23 -25.04
CA GLY A 120 23.42 10.43 -24.93
C GLY A 120 24.51 10.52 -26.01
N ALA A 121 25.12 9.40 -26.39
CA ALA A 121 26.11 9.36 -27.48
C ALA A 121 25.50 9.65 -28.87
N THR A 122 24.18 9.50 -29.02
CA THR A 122 23.49 9.62 -30.31
C THR A 122 22.75 10.96 -30.47
N TYR A 123 22.17 11.46 -29.38
CA TYR A 123 21.23 12.59 -29.40
C TYR A 123 21.73 13.75 -28.54
N ASP A 124 21.47 14.96 -29.01
CA ASP A 124 21.80 16.20 -28.32
C ASP A 124 20.71 16.59 -27.32
N MET A 125 19.46 16.26 -27.64
CA MET A 125 18.31 16.42 -26.75
C MET A 125 17.43 15.16 -26.79
N ILE A 126 17.05 14.69 -25.61
CA ILE A 126 16.10 13.63 -25.40
C ILE A 126 14.96 14.22 -24.59
N LEU A 127 13.80 14.34 -25.24
CA LEU A 127 12.61 15.00 -24.71
C LEU A 127 11.49 13.97 -24.57
N PRO A 128 10.47 14.24 -23.75
CA PRO A 128 9.25 13.47 -23.81
C PRO A 128 8.52 13.74 -25.12
N ARG A 129 7.65 12.82 -25.56
CA ARG A 129 6.71 13.08 -26.66
C ARG A 129 5.83 14.29 -26.33
N ARG A 130 5.58 15.13 -27.34
CA ARG A 130 4.64 16.25 -27.19
C ARG A 130 3.24 15.71 -26.84
N TRP A 131 2.60 16.27 -25.82
CA TRP A 131 1.22 15.92 -25.46
C TRP A 131 0.22 16.90 -26.09
N ASP A 132 -0.89 16.37 -26.58
CA ASP A 132 -1.93 17.13 -27.28
C ASP A 132 -2.98 17.68 -26.31
N VAL A 133 -3.03 19.00 -26.16
CA VAL A 133 -3.91 19.68 -25.19
C VAL A 133 -5.40 19.50 -25.50
N ARG A 134 -5.76 19.05 -26.70
CA ARG A 134 -7.13 18.72 -27.07
C ARG A 134 -7.67 17.52 -26.29
N GLN A 135 -6.78 16.66 -25.78
CA GLN A 135 -7.17 15.56 -24.90
C GLN A 135 -7.79 16.07 -23.58
N ALA A 136 -7.41 17.27 -23.12
CA ALA A 136 -8.03 17.96 -21.99
C ALA A 136 -9.07 19.02 -22.42
N GLY A 137 -9.63 18.94 -23.62
CA GLY A 137 -10.65 19.87 -24.10
C GLY A 137 -10.16 21.30 -24.38
N SER A 138 -8.84 21.49 -24.56
CA SER A 138 -8.25 22.77 -24.93
C SER A 138 -8.01 22.87 -26.43
N ARG A 139 -8.02 24.08 -27.00
CA ARG A 139 -7.88 24.33 -28.45
C ARG A 139 -6.42 24.49 -28.88
N THR A 140 -5.64 25.19 -28.06
CA THR A 140 -4.23 25.49 -28.26
C THR A 140 -3.51 25.49 -26.91
N MET A 141 -2.17 25.53 -26.91
CA MET A 141 -1.38 25.65 -25.68
C MET A 141 -1.77 26.89 -24.87
N TRP A 142 -2.08 28.01 -25.52
CA TRP A 142 -2.55 29.20 -24.81
C TRP A 142 -3.92 29.02 -24.17
N ASP A 143 -4.90 28.48 -24.91
CA ASP A 143 -6.23 28.16 -24.36
C ASP A 143 -6.12 27.16 -23.18
N HIS A 144 -5.16 26.24 -23.25
CA HIS A 144 -4.86 25.31 -22.16
C HIS A 144 -4.34 26.02 -20.91
N TYR A 145 -3.41 26.96 -21.05
CA TYR A 145 -2.91 27.76 -19.93
C TYR A 145 -4.04 28.57 -19.28
N GLN A 146 -4.87 29.25 -20.09
CA GLN A 146 -5.98 30.08 -19.62
C GLN A 146 -7.06 29.29 -18.87
N LYS A 147 -7.26 28.01 -19.23
CA LYS A 147 -8.22 27.11 -18.57
C LYS A 147 -7.68 26.45 -17.30
N GLY A 148 -6.38 26.54 -17.05
CA GLY A 148 -5.76 25.96 -15.85
C GLY A 148 -6.33 26.61 -14.59
N SER A 149 -6.95 25.82 -13.71
CA SER A 149 -7.61 26.34 -12.49
C SER A 149 -6.65 26.99 -11.49
N ALA A 150 -5.36 26.70 -11.60
CA ALA A 150 -4.29 27.28 -10.79
C ALA A 150 -3.37 28.21 -11.58
N HIS A 151 -3.76 28.60 -12.80
CA HIS A 151 -2.98 29.48 -13.66
C HIS A 151 -3.66 30.85 -13.75
N ARG A 152 -2.87 31.91 -13.79
CA ARG A 152 -3.35 33.26 -14.07
C ARG A 152 -2.70 33.77 -15.36
N ALA A 153 -3.53 34.18 -16.31
CA ALA A 153 -3.06 34.64 -17.63
C ALA A 153 -2.06 35.81 -17.52
N ALA A 154 -2.29 36.73 -16.58
CA ALA A 154 -1.42 37.88 -16.33
C ALA A 154 0.02 37.48 -15.99
N ASP A 155 0.21 36.37 -15.28
CA ASP A 155 1.55 35.90 -14.88
C ASP A 155 2.34 35.43 -16.11
N TYR A 156 1.67 34.74 -17.03
CA TYR A 156 2.28 34.33 -18.29
C TYR A 156 2.55 35.53 -19.20
N ASP A 157 1.61 36.46 -19.30
CA ASP A 157 1.80 37.69 -20.08
C ASP A 157 2.99 38.51 -19.58
N ALA A 158 3.17 38.61 -18.25
CA ALA A 158 4.35 39.22 -17.64
C ALA A 158 5.65 38.50 -18.04
N ALA A 159 5.65 37.15 -17.98
CA ALA A 159 6.80 36.34 -18.40
C ALA A 159 7.16 36.57 -19.88
N ILE A 160 6.16 36.64 -20.77
CA ILE A 160 6.37 36.95 -22.19
C ILE A 160 6.86 38.39 -22.38
N GLY A 161 6.37 39.35 -21.60
CA GLY A 161 6.83 40.73 -21.59
C GLY A 161 8.30 40.86 -21.19
N ILE A 162 8.76 40.08 -20.20
CA ILE A 162 10.18 40.01 -19.81
C ILE A 162 11.00 39.34 -20.91
N LEU A 163 10.53 38.18 -21.41
CA LEU A 163 11.19 37.42 -22.48
C LEU A 163 11.46 38.31 -23.71
N THR A 164 10.44 38.98 -24.23
CA THR A 164 10.55 39.77 -25.46
C THR A 164 11.36 41.05 -25.29
N ARG A 165 11.45 41.59 -24.06
CA ARG A 165 12.27 42.76 -23.74
C ARG A 165 13.75 42.41 -23.64
N LYS A 166 14.07 41.30 -22.97
CA LYS A 166 15.47 40.86 -22.74
C LYS A 166 16.04 40.06 -23.91
N TYR A 167 15.18 39.31 -24.61
CA TYR A 167 15.55 38.44 -25.73
C TYR A 167 14.63 38.68 -26.95
N PRO A 168 14.76 39.83 -27.65
CA PRO A 168 13.85 40.21 -28.74
C PRO A 168 13.75 39.17 -29.87
N ASP A 169 14.83 38.43 -30.15
CA ASP A 169 14.86 37.39 -31.19
C ASP A 169 13.97 36.18 -30.87
N TYR A 170 13.51 36.03 -29.63
CA TYR A 170 12.53 35.01 -29.23
C TYR A 170 11.09 35.42 -29.56
N ALA A 171 10.81 36.70 -29.83
CA ALA A 171 9.45 37.21 -30.00
C ALA A 171 8.69 36.48 -31.13
N ARG A 172 9.36 36.15 -32.23
CA ARG A 172 8.75 35.43 -33.36
C ARG A 172 8.34 33.98 -33.03
N PHE A 173 8.81 33.43 -31.92
CA PHE A 173 8.55 32.05 -31.48
C PHE A 173 7.38 31.95 -30.48
N VAL A 174 6.98 33.06 -29.86
CA VAL A 174 5.88 33.08 -28.87
C VAL A 174 4.54 32.70 -29.51
N ALA A 175 4.15 33.39 -30.58
CA ALA A 175 2.85 33.19 -31.21
C ALA A 175 2.68 31.76 -31.80
N PRO A 176 3.67 31.16 -32.50
CA PRO A 176 3.52 29.80 -32.99
C PRO A 176 3.43 28.76 -31.88
N VAL A 177 4.19 28.89 -30.77
CA VAL A 177 4.05 27.98 -29.61
C VAL A 177 2.67 28.10 -28.97
N ASN A 178 2.20 29.33 -28.71
CA ASN A 178 0.88 29.57 -28.12
C ASN A 178 -0.28 29.04 -28.98
N ALA A 179 -0.11 29.03 -30.30
CA ALA A 179 -1.08 28.53 -31.27
C ALA A 179 -0.98 27.01 -31.52
N ASP A 180 0.08 26.35 -31.08
CA ASP A 180 0.25 24.91 -31.25
C ASP A 180 -0.81 24.14 -30.42
N ARG A 181 -1.07 22.90 -30.83
CA ARG A 181 -1.98 21.97 -30.17
C ARG A 181 -1.24 20.99 -29.26
N SER A 182 0.09 20.96 -29.32
CA SER A 182 0.89 20.02 -28.55
C SER A 182 2.14 20.67 -27.97
N GLY A 183 2.62 20.15 -26.84
CA GLY A 183 3.80 20.70 -26.16
C GLY A 183 4.45 19.73 -25.18
N TYR A 184 5.61 20.11 -24.68
CA TYR A 184 6.31 19.42 -23.60
C TYR A 184 5.83 19.99 -22.25
N PHE A 185 4.92 19.29 -21.59
CA PHE A 185 4.28 19.73 -20.32
C PHE A 185 4.87 19.00 -19.10
N THR A 186 6.19 19.04 -19.00
CA THR A 186 6.98 18.54 -17.88
C THR A 186 8.39 19.09 -17.99
N ASN A 187 9.02 19.47 -16.87
CA ASN A 187 10.46 19.75 -16.80
C ASN A 187 11.28 18.44 -16.78
N ILE A 188 11.00 17.56 -17.74
CA ILE A 188 11.66 16.27 -17.93
C ILE A 188 12.41 16.30 -19.25
N PHE A 189 13.71 16.07 -19.21
CA PHE A 189 14.57 16.02 -20.39
C PHE A 189 15.93 15.40 -20.05
N VAL A 190 16.69 15.05 -21.07
CA VAL A 190 18.14 14.83 -21.00
C VAL A 190 18.75 15.57 -22.18
N MET A 191 19.70 16.47 -21.95
CA MET A 191 20.32 17.25 -23.02
C MET A 191 21.82 17.37 -22.83
N ARG A 192 22.53 17.64 -23.93
CA ARG A 192 23.97 17.89 -23.92
C ARG A 192 24.28 19.09 -23.01
N ARG A 193 25.43 19.04 -22.33
CA ARG A 193 25.75 19.98 -21.24
C ARG A 193 25.74 21.46 -21.65
N ASP A 194 26.26 21.77 -22.83
CA ASP A 194 26.23 23.13 -23.40
C ASP A 194 24.81 23.66 -23.61
N ILE A 195 23.91 22.81 -24.12
CA ILE A 195 22.49 23.13 -24.31
C ILE A 195 21.80 23.36 -22.96
N PHE A 196 22.12 22.52 -21.98
CA PHE A 196 21.62 22.65 -20.61
C PHE A 196 22.04 23.97 -19.97
N ASP A 197 23.32 24.33 -20.09
CA ASP A 197 23.86 25.56 -19.51
C ASP A 197 23.25 26.80 -20.19
N GLU A 198 23.06 26.78 -21.52
CA GLU A 198 22.36 27.83 -22.27
C GLU A 198 20.90 27.99 -21.80
N TYR A 199 20.17 26.87 -21.69
CA TYR A 199 18.79 26.87 -21.22
C TYR A 199 18.69 27.42 -19.79
N CYS A 200 19.55 26.96 -18.88
CA CYS A 200 19.52 27.40 -17.48
C CYS A 200 19.85 28.89 -17.36
N SER A 201 20.87 29.37 -18.07
CA SER A 201 21.19 30.80 -18.10
C SER A 201 20.00 31.64 -18.57
N TRP A 202 19.30 31.20 -19.60
CA TRP A 202 18.14 31.90 -20.16
C TRP A 202 16.92 31.86 -19.26
N ILE A 203 16.53 30.68 -18.76
CA ILE A 203 15.29 30.52 -18.00
C ILE A 203 15.36 31.21 -16.64
N PHE A 204 16.47 31.10 -15.91
CA PHE A 204 16.58 31.72 -14.58
C PHE A 204 16.71 33.24 -14.66
N ASP A 205 17.33 33.77 -15.72
CA ASP A 205 17.38 35.21 -15.95
C ASP A 205 15.98 35.82 -16.22
N ILE A 206 15.06 35.06 -16.82
CA ILE A 206 13.66 35.47 -16.98
C ILE A 206 12.88 35.28 -15.67
N LEU A 207 12.96 34.10 -15.06
CA LEU A 207 12.16 33.77 -13.88
C LEU A 207 12.52 34.62 -12.65
N PHE A 208 13.78 35.02 -12.49
CA PHE A 208 14.16 35.92 -11.39
C PHE A 208 13.68 37.37 -11.58
N ASP A 209 13.49 37.82 -12.81
CA ASP A 209 12.81 39.09 -13.06
C ASP A 209 11.30 38.95 -12.86
N LEU A 210 10.72 37.83 -13.28
CA LEU A 210 9.30 37.55 -13.09
C LEU A 210 8.93 37.46 -11.60
N GLU A 211 9.81 36.87 -10.78
CA GLU A 211 9.64 36.80 -9.33
C GLU A 211 9.51 38.19 -8.68
N LYS A 212 10.11 39.22 -9.26
CA LYS A 212 10.00 40.60 -8.78
C LYS A 212 8.69 41.27 -9.20
N GLU A 213 8.02 40.75 -10.24
CA GLU A 213 6.79 41.31 -10.81
C GLU A 213 5.51 40.63 -10.28
N ILE A 214 5.61 39.43 -9.68
CA ILE A 214 4.46 38.66 -9.18
C ILE A 214 4.41 38.64 -7.64
N ASP A 215 3.26 39.03 -7.08
CA ASP A 215 2.96 38.87 -5.65
C ASP A 215 2.13 37.61 -5.37
N LEU A 216 2.74 36.67 -4.64
CA LEU A 216 2.14 35.38 -4.29
C LEU A 216 1.20 35.45 -3.06
N ALA A 217 1.08 36.58 -2.36
CA ALA A 217 0.31 36.65 -1.11
C ALA A 217 -1.18 36.25 -1.26
N SER A 218 -1.75 36.44 -2.46
CA SER A 218 -3.14 36.10 -2.78
C SER A 218 -3.33 34.71 -3.41
N TYR A 219 -2.27 33.89 -3.50
CA TYR A 219 -2.28 32.64 -4.23
C TYR A 219 -2.62 31.48 -3.29
N SER A 220 -3.45 30.54 -3.77
CA SER A 220 -3.60 29.23 -3.14
C SER A 220 -2.30 28.41 -3.26
N LEU A 221 -2.16 27.36 -2.45
CA LEU A 221 -0.99 26.47 -2.48
C LEU A 221 -0.67 25.89 -3.87
N GLN A 222 -1.69 25.69 -4.72
CA GLN A 222 -1.47 25.18 -6.07
C GLN A 222 -1.05 26.29 -7.04
N GLU A 223 -1.56 27.51 -6.87
CA GLU A 223 -1.20 28.67 -7.68
C GLU A 223 0.23 29.15 -7.39
N THR A 224 0.73 29.03 -6.14
CA THR A 224 2.09 29.49 -5.80
C THR A 224 3.19 28.84 -6.63
N ARG A 225 2.89 27.69 -7.26
CA ARG A 225 3.77 26.93 -8.18
C ARG A 225 3.93 27.57 -9.57
N VAL A 226 3.54 28.84 -9.71
CA VAL A 226 3.47 29.61 -10.96
C VAL A 226 4.75 29.55 -11.80
N PHE A 227 5.93 29.66 -11.19
CA PHE A 227 7.21 29.62 -11.91
C PHE A 227 7.45 28.24 -12.54
N GLY A 228 7.04 27.18 -11.85
CA GLY A 228 7.03 25.82 -12.40
C GLY A 228 6.14 25.73 -13.64
N TYR A 229 4.90 26.19 -13.59
CA TYR A 229 3.98 26.13 -14.74
C TYR A 229 4.47 26.96 -15.93
N ILE A 230 4.91 28.19 -15.69
CA ILE A 230 5.40 29.10 -16.74
C ILE A 230 6.66 28.52 -17.39
N SER A 231 7.55 27.89 -16.61
CA SER A 231 8.76 27.29 -17.14
C SER A 231 8.49 26.21 -18.20
N GLU A 232 7.39 25.46 -18.09
CA GLU A 232 7.00 24.46 -19.09
C GLU A 232 6.66 25.11 -20.44
N TRP A 233 5.95 26.25 -20.44
CA TRP A 233 5.68 27.00 -21.67
C TRP A 233 6.94 27.65 -22.24
N LEU A 234 7.74 28.28 -21.39
CA LEU A 234 9.01 28.89 -21.80
C LEU A 234 9.97 27.84 -22.39
N PHE A 235 9.98 26.62 -21.84
CA PHE A 235 10.78 25.52 -22.38
C PHE A 235 10.39 25.15 -23.82
N ASN A 236 9.11 25.17 -24.17
CA ASN A 236 8.66 24.95 -25.54
C ASN A 236 9.16 26.04 -26.50
N ILE A 237 9.16 27.30 -26.05
CA ILE A 237 9.70 28.43 -26.83
C ILE A 237 11.21 28.27 -27.01
N PHE A 238 11.93 27.92 -25.95
CA PHE A 238 13.37 27.65 -26.00
C PHE A 238 13.71 26.54 -27.01
N VAL A 239 13.04 25.39 -26.93
CA VAL A 239 13.29 24.27 -27.85
C VAL A 239 12.99 24.67 -29.30
N MET A 240 11.91 25.42 -29.56
CA MET A 240 11.58 25.85 -30.91
C MET A 240 12.62 26.84 -31.48
N LYS A 241 13.08 27.80 -30.66
CA LYS A 241 14.16 28.73 -31.03
C LYS A 241 15.46 27.97 -31.29
N TYR A 242 15.90 27.16 -30.33
CA TYR A 242 17.17 26.44 -30.38
C TYR A 242 17.28 25.58 -31.65
N ARG A 243 16.22 24.83 -31.98
CA ARG A 243 16.17 24.03 -33.21
C ARG A 243 16.13 24.86 -34.49
N SER A 244 15.59 26.07 -34.44
CA SER A 244 15.62 27.00 -35.57
C SER A 244 17.02 27.54 -35.82
N ASP A 245 17.82 27.75 -34.77
CA ASP A 245 19.20 28.24 -34.91
C ASP A 245 20.19 27.11 -35.21
N HIS A 246 19.90 25.90 -34.71
CA HIS A 246 20.75 24.72 -34.80
C HIS A 246 20.00 23.56 -35.49
N PRO A 247 19.78 23.62 -36.82
CA PRO A 247 18.96 22.64 -37.54
C PRO A 247 19.51 21.21 -37.50
N ASP A 248 20.82 21.04 -37.26
CA ASP A 248 21.48 19.73 -37.16
C ASP A 248 21.34 19.06 -35.79
N THR A 249 20.70 19.73 -34.81
CA THR A 249 20.48 19.20 -33.47
C THR A 249 19.68 17.89 -33.53
N LYS A 250 20.27 16.81 -33.02
CA LYS A 250 19.64 15.49 -32.99
C LYS A 250 18.71 15.40 -31.78
N VAL A 251 17.41 15.44 -32.05
CA VAL A 251 16.37 15.33 -31.01
C VAL A 251 15.71 13.96 -31.04
N LYS A 252 15.55 13.34 -29.87
CA LYS A 252 14.76 12.12 -29.67
C LYS A 252 13.58 12.40 -28.75
N GLU A 253 12.37 12.07 -29.20
CA GLU A 253 11.18 12.09 -28.36
C GLU A 253 10.83 10.69 -27.85
N LEU A 254 10.55 10.56 -26.55
CA LEU A 254 10.29 9.29 -25.88
C LEU A 254 9.02 9.31 -25.03
N GLU A 255 8.45 8.15 -24.76
CA GLU A 255 7.25 8.03 -23.92
C GLU A 255 7.57 8.44 -22.49
N ARG A 256 6.65 9.18 -21.88
CA ARG A 256 6.68 9.43 -20.44
C ARG A 256 6.02 8.28 -19.73
N THR A 257 6.56 7.93 -18.57
CA THR A 257 5.99 6.95 -17.66
C THR A 257 5.53 7.65 -16.38
N LEU A 258 4.56 7.07 -15.68
CA LEU A 258 4.09 7.52 -14.38
C LEU A 258 4.03 6.33 -13.41
N ILE A 259 4.65 6.49 -12.25
CA ILE A 259 4.56 5.54 -11.15
C ILE A 259 3.43 5.97 -10.21
N LEU A 260 2.44 5.10 -10.06
CA LEU A 260 1.24 5.37 -9.24
C LEU A 260 1.57 5.36 -7.75
N ASP A 261 2.30 4.35 -7.28
CA ASP A 261 2.86 4.29 -5.93
C ASP A 261 4.39 4.41 -5.94
N PRO A 262 4.93 5.60 -5.61
CA PRO A 262 6.37 5.85 -5.59
C PRO A 262 7.05 5.37 -4.29
N ALA A 263 6.30 4.91 -3.29
CA ALA A 263 6.85 4.60 -1.98
C ALA A 263 7.93 3.50 -2.07
N PRO A 264 9.01 3.59 -1.27
CA PRO A 264 9.97 2.51 -1.21
C PRO A 264 9.32 1.24 -0.63
N ARG A 265 9.78 0.07 -1.06
CA ARG A 265 9.45 -1.18 -0.37
C ARG A 265 10.09 -1.14 1.02
N ALA A 266 9.26 -1.04 2.05
CA ALA A 266 9.71 -0.87 3.43
C ALA A 266 10.47 -2.10 3.94
N ARG A 267 11.77 -1.95 4.21
CA ARG A 267 12.56 -2.94 4.96
C ARG A 267 12.71 -2.49 6.40
N ILE A 268 12.53 -3.41 7.34
CA ILE A 268 12.69 -3.13 8.78
C ILE A 268 13.89 -3.90 9.32
N ALA A 269 14.66 -3.24 10.17
CA ALA A 269 15.66 -3.88 11.03
C ALA A 269 15.16 -3.96 12.49
N PRO A 270 15.63 -4.95 13.26
CA PRO A 270 15.39 -5.02 14.70
C PRO A 270 15.74 -3.72 15.40
N VAL A 271 14.83 -3.20 16.23
CA VAL A 271 15.08 -1.98 17.02
C VAL A 271 15.89 -2.28 18.29
N PHE A 272 15.83 -3.53 18.78
CA PHE A 272 16.61 -4.02 19.92
C PHE A 272 17.67 -5.01 19.45
N SER A 273 18.85 -4.94 20.05
CA SER A 273 20.01 -5.77 19.69
C SER A 273 20.08 -7.11 20.44
N THR A 274 19.35 -7.27 21.55
CA THR A 274 19.40 -8.47 22.40
C THR A 274 18.01 -8.81 22.95
N ASN A 275 17.78 -10.10 23.24
CA ASN A 275 16.56 -10.63 23.84
C ASN A 275 15.26 -10.12 23.21
N THR A 276 15.25 -9.96 21.89
CA THR A 276 14.14 -9.35 21.16
C THR A 276 13.03 -10.36 20.90
N VAL A 277 11.79 -9.97 21.18
CA VAL A 277 10.56 -10.67 20.83
C VAL A 277 9.82 -9.84 19.77
N PRO A 278 10.11 -10.06 18.47
CA PRO A 278 9.45 -9.33 17.40
C PRO A 278 8.09 -9.94 17.10
N VAL A 279 7.05 -9.10 17.16
CA VAL A 279 5.65 -9.50 16.97
C VAL A 279 5.00 -8.60 15.93
N VAL A 280 4.39 -9.21 14.93
CA VAL A 280 3.77 -8.54 13.79
C VAL A 280 2.27 -8.69 13.88
N LEU A 281 1.56 -7.58 13.68
CA LEU A 281 0.11 -7.54 13.52
C LEU A 281 -0.22 -6.85 12.20
N ALA A 282 -1.35 -7.21 11.57
CA ALA A 282 -1.84 -6.51 10.40
C ALA A 282 -3.32 -6.16 10.57
N PHE A 283 -3.65 -4.87 10.51
CA PHE A 283 -5.03 -4.39 10.68
C PHE A 283 -5.21 -2.96 10.17
N ASN A 284 -6.47 -2.61 9.90
CA ASN A 284 -6.85 -1.27 9.42
C ASN A 284 -7.32 -0.36 10.56
N ASN A 285 -7.54 0.91 10.22
CA ASN A 285 -7.96 1.95 11.16
C ASN A 285 -9.25 1.60 11.94
N ASN A 286 -10.20 0.90 11.32
CA ASN A 286 -11.47 0.54 11.98
C ASN A 286 -11.32 -0.59 13.00
N PHE A 287 -10.23 -1.36 12.92
CA PHE A 287 -9.95 -2.48 13.81
C PHE A 287 -9.10 -2.10 15.02
N VAL A 288 -8.61 -0.85 15.07
CA VAL A 288 -7.71 -0.32 16.11
C VAL A 288 -8.17 -0.62 17.54
N PRO A 289 -9.46 -0.43 17.94
CA PRO A 289 -9.88 -0.74 19.31
C PRO A 289 -9.65 -2.20 19.72
N TYR A 290 -9.85 -3.13 18.78
CA TYR A 290 -9.73 -4.57 19.03
C TYR A 290 -8.27 -5.01 19.02
N ALA A 291 -7.51 -4.50 18.03
CA ALA A 291 -6.07 -4.66 17.97
C ALA A 291 -5.38 -4.09 19.22
N GLY A 292 -5.88 -2.96 19.74
CA GLY A 292 -5.43 -2.35 20.98
C GLY A 292 -5.60 -3.28 22.19
N ALA A 293 -6.70 -4.01 22.28
CA ALA A 293 -6.87 -5.05 23.30
C ALA A 293 -5.90 -6.23 23.10
N CYS A 294 -5.65 -6.66 21.86
CA CYS A 294 -4.63 -7.67 21.57
C CYS A 294 -3.23 -7.20 22.02
N ILE A 295 -2.80 -6.01 21.60
CA ILE A 295 -1.52 -5.40 21.99
C ILE A 295 -1.43 -5.27 23.51
N GLN A 296 -2.46 -4.72 24.17
CA GLN A 296 -2.45 -4.60 25.64
C GLN A 296 -2.35 -5.97 26.33
N SER A 297 -2.98 -7.02 25.79
CA SER A 297 -2.86 -8.37 26.34
C SER A 297 -1.45 -8.95 26.20
N ILE A 298 -0.74 -8.62 25.11
CA ILE A 298 0.67 -8.97 24.93
C ILE A 298 1.51 -8.27 26.01
N LEU A 299 1.31 -6.97 26.19
CA LEU A 299 2.04 -6.16 27.18
C LEU A 299 1.78 -6.64 28.61
N ASN A 300 0.54 -7.02 28.94
CA ASN A 300 0.19 -7.57 30.26
C ASN A 300 0.88 -8.89 30.58
N CYS A 301 1.33 -9.63 29.56
CA CYS A 301 2.03 -10.91 29.71
C CYS A 301 3.55 -10.79 29.51
N ALA A 302 4.05 -9.61 29.14
CA ALA A 302 5.44 -9.39 28.81
C ALA A 302 6.33 -9.53 30.06
N LYS A 303 7.49 -10.19 29.93
CA LYS A 303 8.49 -10.30 31.00
C LYS A 303 9.56 -9.24 30.83
N ASP A 304 9.98 -8.63 31.94
CA ASP A 304 10.88 -7.47 31.97
C ASP A 304 12.28 -7.70 31.38
N HIS A 305 12.73 -8.95 31.26
CA HIS A 305 14.06 -9.29 30.71
C HIS A 305 14.09 -9.52 29.18
N PHE A 306 12.93 -9.40 28.52
CA PHE A 306 12.81 -9.39 27.07
C PHE A 306 12.49 -7.99 26.56
N ASN A 307 12.89 -7.72 25.32
CA ASN A 307 12.55 -6.50 24.59
C ASN A 307 11.50 -6.82 23.51
N TYR A 308 10.35 -6.14 23.53
CA TYR A 308 9.23 -6.42 22.62
C TYR A 308 9.20 -5.41 21.48
N ASP A 309 9.42 -5.88 20.27
CA ASP A 309 9.34 -5.08 19.04
C ASP A 309 8.00 -5.40 18.35
N LEU A 310 6.97 -4.59 18.61
CA LEU A 310 5.65 -4.75 18.01
C LEU A 310 5.57 -3.95 16.71
N ILE A 311 5.28 -4.62 15.61
CA ILE A 311 5.22 -4.00 14.28
C ILE A 311 3.82 -4.18 13.69
N VAL A 312 3.18 -3.05 13.38
CA VAL A 312 1.84 -3.01 12.78
C VAL A 312 1.96 -2.73 11.28
N ILE A 313 1.64 -3.74 10.46
CA ILE A 313 1.53 -3.59 9.01
C ILE A 313 0.16 -3.00 8.67
N ASN A 314 0.14 -1.81 8.08
CA ASN A 314 -1.08 -1.09 7.72
C ASN A 314 -0.84 -0.07 6.61
N ASP A 315 -1.91 0.37 5.94
CA ASP A 315 -1.81 1.45 4.95
C ASP A 315 -2.84 2.58 5.15
N ASP A 316 -3.66 2.53 6.20
CA ASP A 316 -4.78 3.45 6.41
C ASP A 316 -4.99 3.92 7.87
N ILE A 317 -4.15 3.50 8.83
CA ILE A 317 -4.29 3.94 10.22
C ILE A 317 -3.95 5.44 10.31
N SER A 318 -4.86 6.21 10.91
CA SER A 318 -4.67 7.65 11.12
C SER A 318 -3.56 7.93 12.13
N ASP A 319 -2.90 9.08 12.00
CA ASP A 319 -1.81 9.45 12.93
C ASP A 319 -2.30 9.62 14.37
N TYR A 320 -3.56 10.00 14.56
CA TYR A 320 -4.22 9.97 15.87
C TYR A 320 -4.26 8.55 16.47
N ASN A 321 -4.72 7.56 15.69
CA ASN A 321 -4.79 6.18 16.18
C ASN A 321 -3.40 5.54 16.34
N LYS A 322 -2.44 5.88 15.47
CA LYS A 322 -1.04 5.48 15.66
C LYS A 322 -0.48 6.00 16.99
N SER A 323 -0.75 7.27 17.31
CA SER A 323 -0.32 7.88 18.57
C SER A 323 -0.94 7.19 19.79
N LEU A 324 -2.24 6.83 19.74
CA LEU A 324 -2.88 6.06 20.81
C LEU A 324 -2.29 4.66 20.98
N ILE A 325 -2.02 3.95 19.88
CA ILE A 325 -1.38 2.64 19.90
C ILE A 325 0.03 2.71 20.49
N GLN A 326 0.84 3.68 20.06
CA GLN A 326 2.18 3.90 20.61
C GLN A 326 2.13 4.28 22.10
N GLY A 327 1.11 5.02 22.51
CA GLY A 327 0.84 5.34 23.90
C GLY A 327 0.66 4.11 24.81
N LEU A 328 0.26 2.95 24.27
CA LEU A 328 0.16 1.70 25.05
C LEU A 328 1.52 1.23 25.59
N ALA A 329 2.63 1.56 24.92
CA ALA A 329 3.96 1.24 25.43
C ALA A 329 4.27 2.01 26.73
N GLY A 330 3.56 3.10 27.03
CA GLY A 330 3.66 3.83 28.30
C GLY A 330 5.05 4.42 28.58
N GLY A 331 5.88 4.61 27.56
CA GLY A 331 7.28 5.02 27.72
C GLY A 331 8.23 3.91 28.20
N SER A 332 7.78 2.65 28.19
CA SER A 332 8.62 1.50 28.56
C SER A 332 9.83 1.39 27.63
N SER A 333 11.03 1.27 28.21
CA SER A 333 12.28 1.20 27.46
C SER A 333 12.49 -0.14 26.74
N ASN A 334 11.80 -1.20 27.17
CA ASN A 334 11.85 -2.54 26.60
C ASN A 334 10.68 -2.83 25.63
N VAL A 335 9.88 -1.82 25.24
CA VAL A 335 8.76 -1.99 24.29
C VAL A 335 8.87 -0.95 23.18
N SER A 336 8.82 -1.39 21.94
CA SER A 336 8.70 -0.52 20.76
C SER A 336 7.43 -0.87 19.99
N ILE A 337 6.70 0.14 19.54
CA ILE A 337 5.55 -0.04 18.64
C ILE A 337 5.75 0.80 17.39
N ARG A 338 5.91 0.12 16.25
CA ARG A 338 6.24 0.73 14.95
C ARG A 338 5.22 0.35 13.89
N PHE A 339 5.14 1.14 12.83
CA PHE A 339 4.20 0.93 11.73
C PHE A 339 4.96 0.76 10.42
N VAL A 340 4.49 -0.14 9.56
CA VAL A 340 5.00 -0.27 8.20
C VAL A 340 3.88 -0.33 7.17
N ASN A 341 4.13 0.38 6.07
CA ASN A 341 3.24 0.40 4.92
C ASN A 341 3.63 -0.71 3.93
N PRO A 342 2.74 -1.67 3.64
CA PRO A 342 3.06 -2.79 2.77
C PRO A 342 2.77 -2.54 1.29
N ARG A 343 2.25 -1.37 0.88
CA ARG A 343 1.71 -1.15 -0.47
C ARG A 343 2.69 -1.54 -1.59
N GLY A 344 3.97 -1.21 -1.45
CA GLY A 344 5.00 -1.56 -2.43
C GLY A 344 5.21 -3.06 -2.66
N TYR A 345 4.73 -3.93 -1.76
CA TYR A 345 4.79 -5.39 -1.88
C TYR A 345 3.56 -5.99 -2.58
N PHE A 346 2.45 -5.25 -2.63
CA PHE A 346 1.17 -5.72 -3.17
C PHE A 346 0.74 -4.98 -4.43
N ALA A 347 1.62 -4.18 -5.03
CA ALA A 347 1.33 -3.36 -6.20
C ALA A 347 0.85 -4.18 -7.42
N ASP A 348 1.34 -5.42 -7.58
CA ASP A 348 0.95 -6.35 -8.66
C ASP A 348 -0.17 -7.32 -8.27
N PHE A 349 -0.74 -7.18 -7.06
CA PHE A 349 -1.66 -8.16 -6.49
C PHE A 349 -3.10 -7.61 -6.49
N ASP A 350 -4.02 -8.37 -7.08
CA ASP A 350 -5.46 -8.09 -6.97
C ASP A 350 -6.02 -8.68 -5.67
N LEU A 351 -5.98 -7.89 -4.59
CA LEU A 351 -6.35 -8.30 -3.23
C LEU A 351 -7.87 -8.42 -3.04
N LYS A 352 -8.47 -9.44 -3.65
CA LYS A 352 -9.91 -9.74 -3.53
C LYS A 352 -10.27 -10.15 -2.11
N THR A 353 -11.40 -9.66 -1.61
CA THR A 353 -11.87 -9.98 -0.25
C THR A 353 -13.31 -10.49 -0.26
N HIS A 354 -13.64 -11.37 0.68
CA HIS A 354 -15.01 -11.83 0.95
C HIS A 354 -15.19 -12.24 2.41
N MET A 355 -16.42 -12.62 2.77
CA MET A 355 -16.82 -12.91 4.16
C MET A 355 -16.50 -11.69 5.06
N HIS A 356 -15.90 -11.93 6.22
CA HIS A 356 -15.52 -10.89 7.18
C HIS A 356 -14.04 -10.47 7.03
N PHE A 357 -13.34 -10.95 6.00
CA PHE A 357 -11.93 -10.65 5.78
C PHE A 357 -11.73 -9.32 5.05
N SER A 358 -10.69 -8.60 5.44
CA SER A 358 -10.24 -7.37 4.81
C SER A 358 -8.88 -7.57 4.15
N LYS A 359 -8.45 -6.64 3.29
CA LYS A 359 -7.20 -6.76 2.52
C LYS A 359 -5.97 -6.93 3.42
N GLU A 360 -6.03 -6.44 4.67
CA GLU A 360 -4.92 -6.50 5.62
C GLU A 360 -4.53 -7.94 5.97
N THR A 361 -5.44 -8.91 5.81
CA THR A 361 -5.10 -10.33 6.00
C THR A 361 -3.97 -10.78 5.07
N TYR A 362 -3.92 -10.24 3.85
CA TYR A 362 -2.87 -10.54 2.88
C TYR A 362 -1.51 -9.99 3.28
N TYR A 363 -1.44 -8.98 4.15
CA TYR A 363 -0.18 -8.32 4.48
C TYR A 363 0.81 -9.26 5.16
N ARG A 364 0.34 -10.32 5.82
CA ARG A 364 1.23 -11.35 6.37
C ARG A 364 2.03 -12.12 5.31
N LEU A 365 1.58 -12.14 4.04
CA LEU A 365 2.34 -12.70 2.92
C LEU A 365 3.64 -11.94 2.64
N SER A 366 3.72 -10.66 3.02
CA SER A 366 4.92 -9.83 2.83
C SER A 366 5.95 -9.96 3.95
N ILE A 367 5.66 -10.70 5.02
CA ILE A 367 6.55 -10.84 6.18
C ILE A 367 7.94 -11.37 5.79
N PRO A 368 8.08 -12.42 4.94
CA PRO A 368 9.39 -12.89 4.52
C PRO A 368 10.23 -11.84 3.79
N GLU A 369 9.62 -10.80 3.22
CA GLU A 369 10.31 -9.74 2.49
C GLU A 369 10.57 -8.49 3.32
N ILE A 370 9.60 -8.03 4.11
CA ILE A 370 9.73 -6.83 4.96
C ILE A 370 10.77 -7.04 6.05
N PHE A 371 10.81 -8.26 6.61
CA PHE A 371 11.56 -8.57 7.82
C PHE A 371 12.79 -9.45 7.56
N GLU A 372 13.32 -9.53 6.34
CA GLU A 372 14.46 -10.40 5.98
C GLU A 372 15.71 -10.26 6.88
N ASN A 373 15.85 -9.14 7.60
CA ASN A 373 16.92 -8.87 8.56
C ASN A 373 16.66 -9.42 9.98
N TYR A 374 15.55 -10.11 10.20
CA TYR A 374 15.20 -10.76 11.46
C TYR A 374 15.56 -12.25 11.43
N GLY A 375 15.83 -12.84 12.59
CA GLY A 375 16.03 -14.29 12.73
C GLY A 375 14.71 -15.06 12.71
N LYS A 376 13.94 -14.92 13.79
CA LYS A 376 12.57 -15.43 13.91
C LYS A 376 11.62 -14.28 14.21
N ILE A 377 10.40 -14.36 13.69
CA ILE A 377 9.35 -13.37 13.95
C ILE A 377 7.99 -14.03 14.21
N LEU A 378 7.23 -13.47 15.15
CA LEU A 378 5.85 -13.89 15.42
C LEU A 378 4.89 -13.04 14.62
N TYR A 379 3.85 -13.66 14.07
CA TYR A 379 2.67 -12.98 13.60
C TYR A 379 1.48 -13.35 14.49
N ILE A 380 0.60 -12.39 14.77
CA ILE A 380 -0.65 -12.61 15.51
C ILE A 380 -1.80 -11.78 14.92
N ASP A 381 -2.98 -12.39 14.77
CA ASP A 381 -4.20 -11.71 14.35
C ASP A 381 -4.64 -10.68 15.42
N ALA A 382 -5.25 -9.59 14.96
CA ALA A 382 -5.63 -8.47 15.81
C ALA A 382 -6.86 -8.73 16.69
N ASP A 383 -7.54 -9.87 16.52
CA ASP A 383 -8.73 -10.30 17.28
C ASP A 383 -8.43 -11.45 18.24
N MET A 384 -7.22 -11.44 18.79
CA MET A 384 -6.76 -12.39 19.78
C MET A 384 -6.54 -11.73 21.15
N ILE A 385 -6.58 -12.52 22.21
CA ILE A 385 -6.17 -12.12 23.55
C ILE A 385 -5.12 -13.10 24.07
N VAL A 386 -3.95 -12.55 24.34
CA VAL A 386 -2.78 -13.27 24.86
C VAL A 386 -2.88 -13.39 26.37
N ARG A 387 -2.60 -14.59 26.88
CA ARG A 387 -2.63 -14.96 28.31
C ARG A 387 -1.33 -15.57 28.80
N ARG A 388 -0.36 -15.76 27.91
CA ARG A 388 0.98 -16.26 28.18
C ARG A 388 1.99 -15.49 27.34
N ASP A 389 3.15 -15.20 27.91
CA ASP A 389 4.21 -14.45 27.24
C ASP A 389 4.59 -15.05 25.89
N LEU A 390 4.59 -14.23 24.84
CA LEU A 390 4.95 -14.62 23.48
C LEU A 390 6.44 -14.98 23.34
N ALA A 391 7.30 -14.59 24.28
CA ALA A 391 8.69 -15.06 24.33
C ALA A 391 8.77 -16.60 24.43
N ASP A 392 7.85 -17.22 25.18
CA ASP A 392 7.77 -18.68 25.31
C ASP A 392 7.44 -19.34 23.98
N LEU A 393 6.59 -18.71 23.16
CA LEU A 393 6.24 -19.20 21.83
C LEU A 393 7.42 -19.08 20.86
N LEU A 394 8.09 -17.91 20.83
CA LEU A 394 9.23 -17.67 19.95
C LEU A 394 10.40 -18.62 20.22
N ALA A 395 10.53 -19.08 21.46
CA ALA A 395 11.55 -20.02 21.92
C ALA A 395 11.32 -21.47 21.46
N VAL A 396 10.13 -21.82 20.94
CA VAL A 396 9.84 -23.18 20.45
C VAL A 396 10.83 -23.55 19.34
N ASP A 397 11.38 -24.77 19.44
CA ASP A 397 12.19 -25.35 18.36
C ASP A 397 11.28 -25.85 17.24
N LEU A 398 11.43 -25.26 16.06
CA LEU A 398 10.67 -25.64 14.87
C LEU A 398 11.21 -26.92 14.21
N CYS A 399 12.21 -27.58 14.79
CA CYS A 399 12.79 -28.85 14.31
C CYS A 399 13.21 -28.77 12.83
N GLY A 400 13.89 -27.69 12.45
CA GLY A 400 14.35 -27.43 11.08
C GLY A 400 13.28 -26.89 10.11
N LYS A 401 12.05 -26.65 10.57
CA LYS A 401 10.97 -26.08 9.75
C LYS A 401 11.02 -24.55 9.71
N ALA A 402 10.49 -23.98 8.63
CA ALA A 402 10.50 -22.53 8.39
C ALA A 402 9.31 -21.82 9.06
N VAL A 403 8.21 -22.52 9.29
CA VAL A 403 7.00 -21.98 9.90
C VAL A 403 6.57 -22.80 11.11
N GLY A 404 6.22 -22.13 12.20
CA GLY A 404 5.46 -22.72 13.31
C GLY A 404 4.00 -22.28 13.23
N ALA A 405 3.05 -23.22 13.21
CA ALA A 405 1.62 -22.91 13.14
C ALA A 405 0.76 -23.95 13.89
N VAL A 406 -0.46 -23.61 14.29
CA VAL A 406 -1.40 -24.57 14.90
C VAL A 406 -2.27 -25.22 13.81
N ARG A 407 -2.52 -26.54 13.91
CA ARG A 407 -3.45 -27.23 13.00
C ARG A 407 -4.86 -26.63 13.10
N ASP A 408 -5.50 -26.42 11.95
CA ASP A 408 -6.83 -25.80 11.93
C ASP A 408 -7.94 -26.84 12.21
N CYS A 409 -8.37 -26.91 13.47
CA CYS A 409 -9.45 -27.81 13.87
C CYS A 409 -10.80 -27.46 13.24
N VAL A 410 -11.01 -26.21 12.78
CA VAL A 410 -12.22 -25.80 12.07
C VAL A 410 -12.19 -26.34 10.64
N MET A 411 -11.06 -26.24 9.94
CA MET A 411 -10.91 -26.88 8.62
C MET A 411 -11.06 -28.41 8.72
N THR A 412 -10.52 -29.04 9.76
CA THR A 412 -10.77 -30.47 10.04
C THR A 412 -12.26 -30.77 10.14
N GLY A 413 -13.03 -29.93 10.85
CA GLY A 413 -14.48 -30.06 10.93
C GLY A 413 -15.17 -29.87 9.59
N PHE A 414 -14.82 -28.84 8.82
CA PHE A 414 -15.40 -28.61 7.50
C PHE A 414 -15.19 -29.78 6.55
N ARG A 415 -14.00 -30.40 6.57
CA ARG A 415 -13.68 -31.62 5.82
C ARG A 415 -14.54 -32.79 6.27
N LYS A 416 -14.63 -33.05 7.58
CA LYS A 416 -15.46 -34.12 8.16
C LYS A 416 -16.95 -33.97 7.83
N PHE A 417 -17.47 -32.75 7.82
CA PHE A 417 -18.90 -32.48 7.64
C PHE A 417 -19.30 -32.24 6.17
N GLY A 418 -18.39 -32.38 5.21
CA GLY A 418 -18.68 -32.11 3.80
C GLY A 418 -19.10 -30.66 3.54
N THR A 419 -18.55 -29.70 4.30
CA THR A 419 -18.89 -28.28 4.13
C THR A 419 -18.42 -27.82 2.77
N LEU A 420 -19.32 -27.17 2.01
CA LEU A 420 -18.98 -26.65 0.69
C LEU A 420 -18.17 -25.36 0.81
N ALA A 421 -17.05 -25.30 0.10
CA ALA A 421 -16.33 -24.06 -0.13
C ALA A 421 -17.20 -23.07 -0.91
N LEU A 422 -16.83 -21.78 -0.90
CA LEU A 422 -17.55 -20.76 -1.66
C LEU A 422 -17.62 -21.11 -3.15
N ALA A 423 -18.74 -20.78 -3.80
CA ALA A 423 -18.94 -21.04 -5.24
C ALA A 423 -17.84 -20.39 -6.10
N ALA A 424 -17.38 -19.19 -5.73
CA ALA A 424 -16.27 -18.50 -6.38
C ALA A 424 -14.93 -19.27 -6.28
N CYS A 425 -14.81 -20.19 -5.32
CA CYS A 425 -13.66 -21.06 -5.08
C CYS A 425 -13.88 -22.49 -5.62
N GLY A 426 -14.85 -22.67 -6.54
CA GLY A 426 -15.19 -23.96 -7.13
C GLY A 426 -16.35 -24.71 -6.46
N GLY A 427 -16.85 -24.24 -5.31
CA GLY A 427 -18.10 -24.76 -4.71
C GLY A 427 -18.06 -26.23 -4.26
N GLN A 428 -16.87 -26.83 -4.15
CA GLN A 428 -16.70 -28.24 -3.79
C GLN A 428 -16.59 -28.44 -2.28
N GLU A 429 -16.82 -29.68 -1.84
CA GLU A 429 -16.63 -30.07 -0.43
C GLU A 429 -15.21 -29.79 0.05
N ALA A 430 -15.07 -29.44 1.32
CA ALA A 430 -13.81 -29.01 1.92
C ALA A 430 -12.67 -30.05 1.75
N GLU A 431 -12.97 -31.35 1.77
CA GLU A 431 -11.97 -32.40 1.50
C GLU A 431 -11.37 -32.25 0.09
N ALA A 432 -12.24 -32.16 -0.92
CA ALA A 432 -11.85 -31.94 -2.30
C ALA A 432 -11.18 -30.57 -2.49
N TYR A 433 -11.63 -29.56 -1.75
CA TYR A 433 -11.04 -28.23 -1.73
C TYR A 433 -9.57 -28.28 -1.34
N VAL A 434 -9.26 -28.85 -0.19
CA VAL A 434 -7.89 -28.91 0.33
C VAL A 434 -7.03 -29.84 -0.53
N ALA A 435 -7.49 -31.04 -0.86
CA ALA A 435 -6.70 -32.01 -1.60
C ALA A 435 -6.48 -31.62 -3.08
N ARG A 436 -7.49 -31.05 -3.76
CA ARG A 436 -7.44 -30.82 -5.23
C ARG A 436 -7.36 -29.36 -5.63
N TYR A 437 -8.12 -28.47 -4.99
CA TYR A 437 -8.09 -27.04 -5.36
C TYR A 437 -6.82 -26.36 -4.85
N LEU A 438 -6.51 -26.58 -3.57
CA LEU A 438 -5.23 -26.15 -2.97
C LEU A 438 -4.08 -27.07 -3.39
N GLY A 439 -4.35 -28.35 -3.67
CA GLY A 439 -3.29 -29.30 -4.04
C GLY A 439 -2.38 -29.64 -2.87
N LEU A 440 -2.93 -29.70 -1.65
CA LEU A 440 -2.15 -30.14 -0.51
C LEU A 440 -1.97 -31.66 -0.55
N ALA A 441 -0.73 -32.12 -0.42
CA ALA A 441 -0.35 -33.53 -0.33
C ALA A 441 -0.77 -34.14 1.00
N ASP A 442 -0.78 -33.34 2.08
CA ASP A 442 -1.32 -33.72 3.40
C ASP A 442 -2.47 -32.76 3.77
N PRO A 443 -3.74 -33.13 3.49
CA PRO A 443 -4.89 -32.33 3.87
C PRO A 443 -5.08 -32.17 5.39
N ASP A 444 -4.60 -33.12 6.21
CA ASP A 444 -4.63 -33.02 7.68
C ASP A 444 -3.60 -32.01 8.18
N GLY A 445 -2.60 -31.69 7.35
CA GLY A 445 -1.57 -30.69 7.59
C GLY A 445 -2.03 -29.24 7.45
N TYR A 446 -3.29 -28.98 7.12
CA TYR A 446 -3.80 -27.61 6.99
C TYR A 446 -3.73 -26.85 8.33
N PHE A 447 -3.06 -25.70 8.34
CA PHE A 447 -2.83 -24.88 9.54
C PHE A 447 -3.61 -23.56 9.52
N GLN A 448 -3.87 -23.03 10.70
CA GLN A 448 -4.53 -21.76 10.91
C GLN A 448 -3.50 -20.62 10.92
N ALA A 449 -3.78 -19.52 10.21
CA ALA A 449 -2.81 -18.44 9.97
C ALA A 449 -2.78 -17.32 11.02
N GLY A 450 -3.64 -17.39 12.03
CA GLY A 450 -3.85 -16.31 12.99
C GLY A 450 -2.77 -16.19 14.04
N ILE A 451 -1.96 -17.23 14.26
CA ILE A 451 -0.68 -17.09 14.97
C ILE A 451 0.37 -17.95 14.26
N LEU A 452 1.49 -17.33 13.91
CA LEU A 452 2.55 -17.97 13.13
C LEU A 452 3.91 -17.58 13.68
N ILE A 453 4.87 -18.51 13.62
CA ILE A 453 6.30 -18.22 13.73
C ILE A 453 6.87 -18.30 12.33
N PHE A 454 7.55 -17.26 11.86
CA PHE A 454 8.37 -17.30 10.66
C PHE A 454 9.84 -17.36 11.08
N ASP A 455 10.51 -18.47 10.79
CA ASP A 455 11.97 -18.60 10.91
C ASP A 455 12.61 -18.21 9.59
N LEU A 456 12.98 -16.95 9.50
CA LEU A 456 13.42 -16.28 8.29
C LEU A 456 14.78 -16.80 7.81
N GLN A 457 15.59 -17.33 8.72
CA GLN A 457 16.86 -17.99 8.41
C GLN A 457 16.68 -19.39 7.82
N ARG A 458 15.50 -20.01 8.01
CA ARG A 458 15.17 -21.34 7.49
C ARG A 458 14.18 -21.31 6.32
N MET A 459 13.89 -20.13 5.79
CA MET A 459 13.00 -19.98 4.64
C MET A 459 13.58 -20.67 3.40
N PRO A 460 12.74 -21.34 2.58
CA PRO A 460 13.16 -21.76 1.24
C PRO A 460 13.69 -20.56 0.44
N VAL A 461 14.77 -20.76 -0.31
CA VAL A 461 15.41 -19.70 -1.13
C VAL A 461 14.40 -19.03 -2.08
N ASP A 462 13.44 -19.80 -2.59
CA ASP A 462 12.43 -19.37 -3.54
C ASP A 462 11.08 -18.98 -2.90
N ILE A 463 11.00 -18.79 -1.58
CA ILE A 463 9.71 -18.61 -0.89
C ILE A 463 8.88 -17.46 -1.44
N LYS A 464 9.53 -16.35 -1.84
CA LYS A 464 8.86 -15.19 -2.48
C LYS A 464 8.17 -15.61 -3.78
N GLY A 465 8.87 -16.39 -4.60
CA GLY A 465 8.34 -16.99 -5.83
C GLY A 465 7.20 -17.97 -5.56
N ARG A 466 7.31 -18.80 -4.51
CA ARG A 466 6.25 -19.75 -4.10
C ARG A 466 4.98 -19.04 -3.66
N ILE A 467 5.08 -17.96 -2.87
CA ILE A 467 3.94 -17.15 -2.44
C ILE A 467 3.27 -16.49 -3.65
N ARG A 468 4.05 -15.84 -4.53
CA ARG A 468 3.53 -15.19 -5.75
C ARG A 468 2.87 -16.20 -6.68
N ALA A 469 3.50 -17.35 -6.92
CA ALA A 469 2.93 -18.43 -7.73
C ALA A 469 1.64 -18.99 -7.11
N ALA A 470 1.61 -19.22 -5.79
CA ALA A 470 0.40 -19.67 -5.09
C ALA A 470 -0.73 -18.64 -5.22
N PHE A 471 -0.45 -17.35 -5.06
CA PHE A 471 -1.44 -16.29 -5.24
C PHE A 471 -2.02 -16.29 -6.66
N GLN A 472 -1.17 -16.36 -7.69
CA GLN A 472 -1.57 -16.28 -9.10
C GLN A 472 -2.21 -17.57 -9.64
N ARG A 473 -2.02 -18.70 -8.97
CA ARG A 473 -2.50 -20.01 -9.43
C ARG A 473 -4.03 -20.11 -9.53
N ARG A 474 -4.76 -19.34 -8.72
CA ARG A 474 -6.23 -19.39 -8.65
C ARG A 474 -6.81 -17.98 -8.66
N PRO A 475 -8.03 -17.78 -9.19
CA PRO A 475 -8.65 -16.45 -9.22
C PRO A 475 -9.06 -15.93 -7.82
N THR A 476 -9.28 -16.82 -6.86
CA THR A 476 -9.53 -16.53 -5.43
C THR A 476 -9.38 -17.82 -4.60
N TYR A 477 -9.36 -17.68 -3.27
CA TYR A 477 -9.21 -18.76 -2.29
C TYR A 477 -10.25 -18.64 -1.18
N TRP A 478 -10.67 -19.75 -0.56
CA TRP A 478 -11.79 -19.73 0.39
C TRP A 478 -11.40 -18.97 1.66
N PHE A 479 -10.20 -19.20 2.18
CA PHE A 479 -9.60 -18.52 3.31
C PHE A 479 -8.44 -17.60 2.90
N LEU A 480 -8.52 -17.04 1.67
CA LEU A 480 -7.63 -15.98 1.17
C LEU A 480 -6.14 -16.30 1.37
N ASP A 481 -5.44 -15.51 2.19
CA ASP A 481 -4.02 -15.63 2.47
C ASP A 481 -3.65 -16.89 3.26
N GLN A 482 -4.55 -17.41 4.13
CA GLN A 482 -4.31 -18.65 4.88
C GLN A 482 -4.15 -19.84 3.92
N ASP A 483 -4.96 -19.90 2.86
CA ASP A 483 -4.84 -20.93 1.83
C ASP A 483 -3.53 -20.78 1.04
N ILE A 484 -3.14 -19.55 0.72
CA ILE A 484 -1.88 -19.25 0.01
C ILE A 484 -0.69 -19.67 0.85
N LEU A 485 -0.69 -19.38 2.16
CA LEU A 485 0.36 -19.80 3.09
C LEU A 485 0.42 -21.32 3.21
N ASN A 486 -0.72 -22.01 3.33
CA ASN A 486 -0.76 -23.47 3.36
C ASN A 486 -0.15 -24.10 2.10
N VAL A 487 -0.39 -23.51 0.93
CA VAL A 487 0.20 -23.94 -0.35
C VAL A 487 1.70 -23.62 -0.40
N ALA A 488 2.07 -22.39 -0.08
CA ALA A 488 3.45 -21.91 -0.18
C ALA A 488 4.38 -22.61 0.82
N PHE A 489 3.90 -22.92 2.02
CA PHE A 489 4.70 -23.50 3.11
C PHE A 489 4.51 -25.00 3.34
N GLN A 490 3.72 -25.68 2.51
CA GLN A 490 3.59 -27.13 2.59
C GLN A 490 4.96 -27.82 2.67
N GLY A 491 5.11 -28.75 3.62
CA GLY A 491 6.35 -29.47 3.91
C GLY A 491 7.33 -28.73 4.84
N HIS A 492 7.11 -27.44 5.11
CA HIS A 492 7.98 -26.57 5.91
C HIS A 492 7.33 -26.07 7.21
N VAL A 493 6.31 -26.77 7.72
CA VAL A 493 5.56 -26.39 8.91
C VAL A 493 5.87 -27.33 10.08
N HIS A 494 6.10 -26.75 11.26
CA HIS A 494 6.08 -27.41 12.56
C HIS A 494 4.76 -27.07 13.25
N TYR A 495 4.07 -28.09 13.79
CA TYR A 495 2.76 -27.90 14.40
C TYR A 495 2.88 -27.60 15.90
N LEU A 496 2.38 -26.43 16.29
CA LEU A 496 2.43 -25.91 17.65
C LEU A 496 1.28 -26.47 18.51
N ASP A 497 1.46 -26.39 19.83
CA ASP A 497 0.41 -26.71 20.82
C ASP A 497 -0.84 -25.84 20.57
N MET A 498 -2.02 -26.48 20.51
CA MET A 498 -3.30 -25.82 20.25
C MET A 498 -3.66 -24.73 21.27
N ARG A 499 -3.07 -24.73 22.47
CA ARG A 499 -3.23 -23.65 23.46
C ARG A 499 -2.78 -22.28 22.94
N TRP A 500 -1.89 -22.24 21.96
CA TRP A 500 -1.47 -21.00 21.31
C TRP A 500 -2.51 -20.45 20.33
N ASN A 501 -3.58 -21.18 20.00
CA ASN A 501 -4.61 -20.72 19.07
C ASN A 501 -5.97 -21.34 19.38
N VAL A 502 -6.58 -20.94 20.50
CA VAL A 502 -7.84 -21.52 20.96
C VAL A 502 -9.01 -20.73 20.39
N PHE A 503 -9.75 -21.33 19.47
CA PHE A 503 -11.00 -20.78 18.97
C PHE A 503 -12.01 -20.57 20.12
N HIS A 504 -12.61 -19.38 20.17
CA HIS A 504 -13.68 -19.12 21.14
C HIS A 504 -14.96 -19.93 20.83
N GLY A 505 -15.15 -20.34 19.57
CA GLY A 505 -16.22 -21.26 19.15
C GLY A 505 -17.39 -20.62 18.41
N ASN A 506 -17.38 -19.30 18.20
CA ASN A 506 -18.34 -18.59 17.33
C ASN A 506 -19.83 -18.85 17.68
N GLY A 507 -20.11 -19.02 18.98
CA GLY A 507 -21.44 -19.34 19.52
C GLY A 507 -21.91 -20.79 19.26
N ASN A 508 -21.03 -21.67 18.82
CA ASN A 508 -21.37 -23.05 18.47
C ASN A 508 -20.34 -24.11 18.92
N VAL A 509 -19.90 -24.04 20.18
CA VAL A 509 -18.99 -25.05 20.76
C VAL A 509 -19.65 -26.44 20.77
N GLU A 510 -20.92 -26.49 21.15
CA GLU A 510 -21.64 -27.75 21.41
C GLU A 510 -21.98 -28.57 20.17
N SER A 511 -22.33 -27.94 19.03
CA SER A 511 -22.76 -28.71 17.84
C SER A 511 -21.68 -28.85 16.77
N PHE A 512 -20.68 -27.97 16.72
CA PHE A 512 -19.56 -28.11 15.78
C PHE A 512 -18.39 -28.88 16.41
N PHE A 513 -17.82 -28.37 17.50
CA PHE A 513 -16.54 -28.86 18.02
C PHE A 513 -16.64 -30.25 18.66
N LYS A 514 -17.73 -30.55 19.39
CA LYS A 514 -17.96 -31.91 19.94
C LYS A 514 -18.07 -33.00 18.87
N ASN A 515 -18.40 -32.61 17.64
CA ASN A 515 -18.54 -33.52 16.51
C ASN A 515 -17.26 -33.64 15.68
N LEU A 516 -16.14 -33.03 16.08
CA LEU A 516 -14.82 -33.24 15.45
C LEU A 516 -14.34 -34.69 15.59
N PRO A 517 -13.28 -35.12 14.87
CA PRO A 517 -12.59 -36.37 15.19
C PRO A 517 -12.19 -36.40 16.68
N LEU A 518 -12.25 -37.58 17.32
CA LEU A 518 -12.10 -37.70 18.77
C LEU A 518 -10.76 -37.14 19.28
N SER A 519 -9.67 -37.37 18.56
CA SER A 519 -8.35 -36.82 18.88
C SER A 519 -8.36 -35.29 18.86
N THR A 520 -8.85 -34.69 17.78
CA THR A 520 -8.96 -33.24 17.61
C THR A 520 -9.89 -32.61 18.64
N TRP A 521 -11.03 -33.24 18.94
CA TRP A 521 -11.93 -32.77 20.00
C TRP A 521 -11.24 -32.77 21.37
N LYS A 522 -10.55 -33.86 21.74
CA LYS A 522 -9.84 -33.94 23.02
C LYS A 522 -8.73 -32.90 23.13
N GLU A 523 -7.98 -32.68 22.05
CA GLU A 523 -6.95 -31.65 22.00
C GLU A 523 -7.56 -30.25 22.21
N TYR A 524 -8.63 -29.93 21.47
CA TYR A 524 -9.33 -28.66 21.60
C TYR A 524 -9.96 -28.46 22.99
N GLU A 525 -10.64 -29.48 23.53
CA GLU A 525 -11.24 -29.43 24.86
C GLU A 525 -10.17 -29.21 25.95
N ASN A 526 -9.01 -29.86 25.82
CA ASN A 526 -7.90 -29.65 26.75
C ASN A 526 -7.28 -28.26 26.60
N ALA A 527 -7.08 -27.78 25.38
CA ALA A 527 -6.54 -26.45 25.13
C ALA A 527 -7.43 -25.34 25.71
N ARG A 528 -8.75 -25.53 25.71
CA ARG A 528 -9.72 -24.58 26.28
C ARG A 528 -9.70 -24.47 27.80
N LYS A 529 -9.17 -25.46 28.51
CA LYS A 529 -9.06 -25.41 29.98
C LYS A 529 -8.00 -24.40 30.43
N ASP A 530 -6.95 -24.25 29.62
CA ASP A 530 -5.83 -23.34 29.89
C ASP A 530 -5.31 -22.72 28.57
N PRO A 531 -6.10 -21.81 27.93
CA PRO A 531 -5.69 -21.21 26.67
C PRO A 531 -4.58 -20.19 26.90
N TYR A 532 -3.49 -20.31 26.15
CA TYR A 532 -2.40 -19.33 26.10
C TYR A 532 -2.76 -18.13 25.22
N VAL A 533 -3.52 -18.36 24.15
CA VAL A 533 -4.09 -17.32 23.30
C VAL A 533 -5.51 -17.71 22.94
N VAL A 534 -6.45 -16.80 23.18
CA VAL A 534 -7.85 -16.94 22.80
C VAL A 534 -8.07 -16.21 21.48
N HIS A 535 -8.57 -16.91 20.47
CA HIS A 535 -8.83 -16.38 19.14
C HIS A 535 -10.33 -16.18 18.93
N PHE A 536 -10.75 -14.92 18.77
CA PHE A 536 -12.14 -14.58 18.48
C PHE A 536 -12.48 -14.74 16.99
N ALA A 537 -11.99 -15.79 16.32
CA ALA A 537 -12.21 -16.03 14.90
C ALA A 537 -13.70 -16.17 14.54
N GLY A 538 -14.08 -15.74 13.33
CA GLY A 538 -15.46 -15.79 12.84
C GLY A 538 -16.30 -14.54 13.16
N GLU A 539 -17.61 -14.64 13.01
CA GLU A 539 -18.52 -13.48 13.00
C GLU A 539 -18.97 -13.02 14.40
N GLN A 540 -18.97 -13.91 15.39
CA GLN A 540 -19.47 -13.66 16.73
C GLN A 540 -18.42 -13.04 17.65
N LYS A 541 -17.86 -11.90 17.22
CA LYS A 541 -16.87 -11.14 17.99
C LYS A 541 -17.44 -10.62 19.32
N PRO A 542 -16.65 -10.50 20.41
CA PRO A 542 -17.14 -10.07 21.72
C PRO A 542 -17.65 -8.61 21.75
N TRP A 543 -17.12 -7.73 20.90
CA TRP A 543 -17.61 -6.35 20.71
C TRP A 543 -18.89 -6.24 19.86
N LEU A 544 -19.38 -7.37 19.34
CA LEU A 544 -20.66 -7.49 18.65
C LEU A 544 -21.65 -8.34 19.47
N TRP A 545 -21.15 -9.38 20.13
CA TRP A 545 -21.89 -10.39 20.86
C TRP A 545 -21.25 -10.55 22.25
N PRO A 546 -21.61 -9.69 23.22
CA PRO A 546 -20.94 -9.65 24.52
C PRO A 546 -21.16 -10.89 25.39
N SER A 547 -22.08 -11.78 24.97
CA SER A 547 -22.33 -13.08 25.61
C SER A 547 -21.65 -14.25 24.89
N THR A 548 -20.76 -13.98 23.91
CA THR A 548 -19.96 -15.03 23.30
C THR A 548 -18.97 -15.59 24.32
N ASP A 549 -18.52 -16.80 24.07
CA ASP A 549 -17.58 -17.49 24.92
C ASP A 549 -16.24 -16.74 25.00
N PHE A 550 -15.58 -16.77 26.17
CA PHE A 550 -14.39 -16.00 26.52
C PHE A 550 -14.50 -14.46 26.36
N ALA A 551 -15.70 -13.89 26.17
CA ALA A 551 -15.85 -12.44 26.00
C ALA A 551 -15.28 -11.63 27.18
N GLU A 552 -15.32 -12.20 28.38
CA GLU A 552 -14.73 -11.61 29.58
C GLU A 552 -13.23 -11.38 29.45
N CYS A 553 -12.49 -12.23 28.74
CA CYS A 553 -11.06 -12.02 28.47
C CYS A 553 -10.84 -10.74 27.68
N PHE A 554 -11.61 -10.56 26.59
CA PHE A 554 -11.53 -9.37 25.75
C PHE A 554 -11.92 -8.09 26.53
N TRP A 555 -13.07 -8.09 27.20
CA TRP A 555 -13.55 -6.90 27.91
C TRP A 555 -12.69 -6.52 29.12
N THR A 556 -12.04 -7.49 29.77
CA THR A 556 -11.11 -7.22 30.89
C THR A 556 -9.86 -6.50 30.41
N VAL A 557 -9.31 -6.88 29.26
CA VAL A 557 -8.14 -6.21 28.70
C VAL A 557 -8.51 -4.86 28.08
N LEU A 558 -9.60 -4.80 27.31
CA LEU A 558 -10.02 -3.56 26.63
C LEU A 558 -10.24 -2.40 27.61
N ARG A 559 -10.71 -2.67 28.84
CA ARG A 559 -10.86 -1.67 29.91
C ARG A 559 -9.59 -0.90 30.26
N GLN A 560 -8.42 -1.43 29.91
CA GLN A 560 -7.11 -0.83 30.18
C GLN A 560 -6.64 0.07 29.03
N THR A 561 -7.45 0.22 27.99
CA THR A 561 -7.10 0.93 26.76
C THR A 561 -7.97 2.18 26.58
N PRO A 562 -7.52 3.20 25.81
CA PRO A 562 -8.30 4.42 25.59
C PRO A 562 -9.58 4.20 24.75
N TRP A 563 -9.82 2.99 24.25
CA TRP A 563 -10.97 2.68 23.41
C TRP A 563 -12.12 1.98 24.16
N TYR A 564 -12.02 1.82 25.49
CA TYR A 564 -13.04 1.09 26.25
C TYR A 564 -14.43 1.71 26.13
N GLU A 565 -14.57 3.00 26.44
CA GLU A 565 -15.85 3.70 26.46
C GLU A 565 -16.49 3.71 25.07
N THR A 566 -15.71 4.03 24.04
CA THR A 566 -16.19 4.12 22.67
C THR A 566 -16.65 2.76 22.14
N THR A 567 -15.89 1.70 22.45
CA THR A 567 -16.25 0.33 22.03
C THR A 567 -17.46 -0.20 22.79
N LEU A 568 -17.57 0.07 24.09
CA LEU A 568 -18.72 -0.32 24.91
C LEU A 568 -20.00 0.35 24.40
N LEU A 569 -19.96 1.66 24.15
CA LEU A 569 -21.09 2.41 23.60
C LEU A 569 -21.52 1.85 22.24
N ALA A 570 -20.56 1.61 21.33
CA ALA A 570 -20.84 1.02 20.02
C ALA A 570 -21.45 -0.39 20.13
N CYS A 571 -20.95 -1.23 21.04
CA CYS A 571 -21.50 -2.56 21.30
C CYS A 571 -22.94 -2.48 21.82
N MET A 572 -23.21 -1.61 22.80
CA MET A 572 -24.56 -1.40 23.36
C MET A 572 -25.54 -0.92 22.30
N GLU A 573 -25.12 0.02 21.44
CA GLU A 573 -25.96 0.52 20.36
C GLU A 573 -26.30 -0.59 19.34
N ARG A 574 -25.30 -1.33 18.88
CA ARG A 574 -25.48 -2.46 17.96
C ARG A 574 -26.39 -3.53 18.57
N TYR A 575 -26.24 -3.81 19.86
CA TYR A 575 -27.11 -4.74 20.59
C TYR A 575 -28.57 -4.26 20.62
N ARG A 576 -28.81 -2.97 20.92
CA ARG A 576 -30.16 -2.36 20.89
C ARG A 576 -30.77 -2.42 19.49
N GLN A 577 -30.01 -2.08 18.45
CA GLN A 577 -30.46 -2.14 17.07
C GLN A 577 -30.86 -3.56 16.65
N ARG A 578 -30.05 -4.57 17.01
CA ARG A 578 -30.36 -5.99 16.76
C ARG A 578 -31.63 -6.45 17.49
N ARG A 579 -31.82 -6.05 18.75
CA ARG A 579 -33.05 -6.35 19.51
C ARG A 579 -34.28 -5.72 18.85
N ARG A 580 -34.20 -4.45 18.43
CA ARG A 580 -35.29 -3.79 17.68
C ARG A 580 -35.62 -4.54 16.39
N ARG A 581 -34.62 -4.88 15.57
CA ARG A 581 -34.82 -5.67 14.33
C ARG A 581 -35.46 -7.03 14.60
N ARG A 582 -35.04 -7.74 15.66
CA ARG A 582 -35.66 -9.02 16.06
C ARG A 582 -37.12 -8.82 16.50
N ALA A 583 -37.41 -7.80 17.32
CA ALA A 583 -38.76 -7.50 17.76
C ALA A 583 -39.70 -7.18 16.58
N VAL A 584 -39.23 -6.38 15.62
CA VAL A 584 -39.96 -6.09 14.37
C VAL A 584 -40.20 -7.39 13.58
N LYS A 585 -39.16 -8.21 13.34
CA LYS A 585 -39.32 -9.50 12.64
C LYS A 585 -40.31 -10.45 13.33
N VAL A 586 -40.31 -10.51 14.67
CA VAL A 586 -41.26 -11.32 15.44
C VAL A 586 -42.68 -10.78 15.31
N SER A 587 -42.87 -9.46 15.44
CA SER A 587 -44.16 -8.81 15.23
C SER A 587 -44.71 -9.05 13.82
N SER A 588 -43.89 -8.84 12.79
CA SER A 588 -44.25 -9.12 11.40
C SER A 588 -44.59 -10.59 11.17
N LYS A 589 -43.83 -11.54 11.77
CA LYS A 589 -44.16 -12.98 11.72
C LYS A 589 -45.49 -13.30 12.38
N ILE A 590 -45.82 -12.66 13.51
CA ILE A 590 -47.10 -12.86 14.20
C ILE A 590 -48.27 -12.32 13.35
N VAL A 591 -48.11 -11.13 12.76
CA VAL A 591 -49.12 -10.53 11.86
C VAL A 591 -49.31 -11.40 10.61
N LEU A 592 -48.22 -11.79 9.95
CA LEU A 592 -48.25 -12.69 8.80
C LEU A 592 -48.85 -14.04 9.15
N LYS A 593 -48.58 -14.58 10.35
CA LYS A 593 -49.20 -15.82 10.84
C LYS A 593 -50.71 -15.66 11.01
N LYS A 594 -51.19 -14.56 11.60
CA LYS A 594 -52.64 -14.28 11.73
C LYS A 594 -53.34 -14.12 10.37
N ILE A 595 -52.71 -13.43 9.42
CA ILE A 595 -53.22 -13.29 8.05
C ILE A 595 -53.24 -14.65 7.34
N ALA A 596 -52.15 -15.41 7.44
CA ALA A 596 -52.05 -16.74 6.85
C ALA A 596 -53.05 -17.71 7.49
N ASP A 597 -53.30 -17.65 8.80
CA ASP A 597 -54.27 -18.49 9.50
C ASP A 597 -55.72 -18.20 9.03
N ARG A 598 -56.03 -16.94 8.66
CA ARG A 598 -57.33 -16.54 8.08
C ARG A 598 -57.49 -16.91 6.60
N THR A 599 -56.43 -16.75 5.81
CA THR A 599 -56.49 -16.86 4.32
C THR A 599 -56.03 -18.21 3.77
N ALA A 600 -55.31 -18.98 4.58
CA ALA A 600 -54.82 -20.32 4.29
C ALA A 600 -54.75 -21.14 5.59
N PRO A 601 -55.88 -21.70 6.06
CA PRO A 601 -55.95 -22.50 7.29
C PRO A 601 -55.00 -23.72 7.28
N VAL A 602 -54.69 -24.22 8.47
CA VAL A 602 -53.81 -25.39 8.67
C VAL A 602 -54.41 -26.61 7.94
N GLY A 603 -53.62 -27.30 7.13
CA GLY A 603 -54.05 -28.47 6.33
C GLY A 603 -54.41 -28.16 4.87
N THR A 604 -54.54 -26.90 4.46
CA THR A 604 -54.89 -26.54 3.08
C THR A 604 -53.68 -26.61 2.11
N ARG A 605 -53.93 -26.98 0.85
CA ARG A 605 -52.91 -26.95 -0.23
C ARG A 605 -52.26 -25.56 -0.38
N ARG A 606 -53.04 -24.49 -0.17
CA ARG A 606 -52.58 -23.09 -0.23
C ARG A 606 -51.53 -22.76 0.86
N ARG A 607 -51.67 -23.32 2.06
CA ARG A 607 -50.66 -23.21 3.14
C ARG A 607 -49.35 -23.89 2.76
N GLY A 608 -49.43 -25.05 2.11
CA GLY A 608 -48.26 -25.78 1.61
C GLY A 608 -47.46 -24.98 0.58
N LEU A 609 -48.15 -24.32 -0.35
CA LEU A 609 -47.54 -23.44 -1.35
C LEU A 609 -46.86 -22.22 -0.73
N LEU A 610 -47.54 -21.53 0.20
CA LEU A 610 -46.98 -20.38 0.93
C LEU A 610 -45.75 -20.75 1.76
N ARG A 611 -45.74 -21.94 2.40
CA ARG A 611 -44.56 -22.45 3.13
C ARG A 611 -43.38 -22.74 2.20
N ARG A 612 -43.63 -23.28 1.00
CA ARG A 612 -42.57 -23.47 -0.02
C ARG A 612 -42.00 -22.13 -0.43
N LEU A 613 -42.83 -21.18 -0.85
CA LEU A 613 -42.39 -19.84 -1.27
C LEU A 613 -41.62 -19.08 -0.18
N TYR A 614 -42.07 -19.16 1.08
CA TYR A 614 -41.37 -18.54 2.21
C TYR A 614 -39.98 -19.14 2.46
N ARG A 615 -39.83 -20.47 2.33
CA ARG A 615 -38.52 -21.13 2.45
C ARG A 615 -37.58 -20.73 1.33
N THR A 616 -38.07 -20.59 0.10
CA THR A 616 -37.26 -20.12 -1.04
C THR A 616 -36.85 -18.65 -0.93
N ALA A 617 -37.68 -17.82 -0.28
CA ALA A 617 -37.41 -16.39 -0.09
C ALA A 617 -36.50 -16.07 1.12
N THR A 618 -36.32 -17.00 2.06
CA THR A 618 -35.51 -16.82 3.27
C THR A 618 -34.15 -17.53 3.22
N SER A 619 -33.85 -18.22 2.11
CA SER A 619 -32.57 -18.85 1.80
C SER A 619 -31.65 -17.95 0.96
N ARG A 620 -31.80 -16.62 1.04
CA ARG A 620 -30.93 -15.63 0.40
C ARG A 620 -30.32 -14.70 1.45
#